data_AF-A0A2N0L6I2-F1
#
_entry.id   AF-A0A2N0L6I2-F1
#
_cell.length_a   1.000
_cell.length_b   1.000
_cell.length_c   1.000
_cell.angle_alpha   90.00
_cell.angle_beta   90.00
_cell.angle_gamma   90.00
#
_symmetry.space_group_name_H-M   'P 1'
#
loop_
_entity.id
_entity.type
_entity.pdbx_description
1 polymer ?
#
loop_
_entity_poly.entity_id
_entity_poly.type
_entity_poly.pdbx_seq_one_letter_code
_entity_poly.pdbx_strand_id
1 'polypeptide(L)'
;MELSPEDKYLLFKAQMDADRKALDAQKASQDVQRLSLEMEYRYGLLAEGTTIDPRTATIRNSIGARSLNGRVPTDTLLMAINGTG
;
A
#
# COMPACT_ATOMS: atom_id res chain seq x y z
N MET A 1 35.31 -25.49 17.15
CA MET A 1 35.80 -25.31 15.77
C MET A 1 35.57 -23.85 15.44
N GLU A 2 36.63 -23.05 15.32
CA GLU A 2 36.51 -21.62 15.04
C GLU A 2 36.48 -21.41 13.52
N LEU A 3 35.63 -20.51 13.03
CA LEU A 3 35.51 -20.20 11.59
C LEU A 3 36.81 -19.57 11.08
N SER A 4 37.23 -19.99 9.88
CA SER A 4 38.37 -19.35 9.21
C SER A 4 38.05 -17.89 8.88
N PRO A 5 39.05 -17.01 8.76
CA PRO A 5 38.85 -15.64 8.32
C PRO A 5 38.09 -15.54 6.99
N GLU A 6 38.39 -16.42 6.03
CA GLU A 6 37.69 -16.53 4.76
C GLU A 6 36.21 -16.88 4.94
N ASP A 7 35.88 -17.84 5.81
CA ASP A 7 34.48 -18.21 6.08
C ASP A 7 33.72 -17.05 6.72
N LYS A 8 34.36 -16.32 7.65
CA LYS A 8 33.79 -15.11 8.27
C LYS A 8 33.50 -14.03 7.22
N TYR A 9 34.42 -13.84 6.26
CA TYR A 9 34.24 -12.90 5.16
C TYR A 9 33.08 -13.30 4.24
N LEU A 10 33.02 -14.57 3.83
CA LEU A 10 31.94 -15.08 2.97
C LEU A 10 30.58 -14.95 3.63
N LEU A 11 30.51 -15.23 4.94
CA LEU A 11 29.28 -15.05 5.72
C LEU A 11 28.83 -13.59 5.74
N PHE A 12 29.75 -12.66 6.02
CA PHE A 12 29.44 -11.23 6.04
C PHE A 12 28.98 -10.73 4.66
N LYS A 13 29.65 -11.17 3.60
CA LYS A 13 29.25 -10.84 2.23
C LYS A 13 27.86 -11.36 1.89
N ALA A 14 27.57 -12.62 2.25
CA ALA A 14 26.25 -13.21 2.02
C ALA A 14 25.14 -12.46 2.78
N GLN A 15 25.43 -12.01 4.01
CA GLN A 15 24.51 -11.18 4.78
C GLN A 15 24.26 -9.84 4.09
N MET A 16 25.32 -9.14 3.67
CA MET A 16 25.17 -7.87 2.95
C MET A 16 24.37 -8.01 1.64
N ASP A 17 24.61 -9.08 0.88
CA ASP A 17 23.89 -9.34 -0.36
C ASP A 17 22.40 -9.62 -0.10
N ALA A 18 22.07 -10.32 1.00
CA ALA A 18 20.71 -10.55 1.43
C ALA A 18 20.02 -9.24 1.85
N ASP A 19 20.69 -8.42 2.68
CA ASP A 19 20.17 -7.13 3.15
C ASP A 19 19.93 -6.17 1.98
N ARG A 20 20.85 -6.13 1.01
CA ARG A 20 20.69 -5.34 -0.21
C ARG A 20 19.45 -5.77 -1.00
N LYS A 21 19.26 -7.07 -1.22
CA LYS A 21 18.08 -7.59 -1.94
C LYS A 21 16.78 -7.27 -1.20
N ALA A 22 16.79 -7.35 0.13
CA ALA A 22 15.63 -6.99 0.95
C ALA A 22 15.28 -5.50 0.79
N LEU A 23 16.28 -4.62 0.81
CA LEU A 23 16.09 -3.19 0.58
C LEU A 23 15.53 -2.90 -0.82
N ASP A 24 16.09 -3.53 -1.85
CA ASP A 24 15.66 -3.34 -3.23
C ASP A 24 14.21 -3.83 -3.43
N ALA A 25 13.83 -4.96 -2.81
CA ALA A 25 12.46 -5.45 -2.82
C ALA A 25 11.49 -4.50 -2.09
N GLN A 26 11.90 -3.91 -0.97
CA GLN A 26 11.09 -2.94 -0.24
C GLN A 26 10.85 -1.68 -1.08
N LYS A 27 11.89 -1.16 -1.75
CA LYS A 27 11.76 -0.01 -2.66
C LYS A 27 10.81 -0.32 -3.82
N ALA A 28 10.99 -1.45 -4.49
CA ALA A 28 10.11 -1.86 -5.57
C ALA A 28 8.64 -1.98 -5.11
N SER A 29 8.41 -2.51 -3.91
CA SER A 29 7.07 -2.58 -3.30
C SER A 29 6.46 -1.18 -3.08
N GLN A 30 7.25 -0.23 -2.57
CA GLN A 30 6.79 1.16 -2.38
C GLN A 30 6.50 1.86 -3.70
N ASP A 31 7.31 1.63 -4.74
CA ASP A 31 7.08 2.23 -6.06
C ASP A 31 5.80 1.69 -6.71
N VAL A 32 5.52 0.40 -6.57
CA VAL A 32 4.25 -0.19 -7.00
C VAL A 32 3.06 0.42 -6.24
N GLN A 33 3.17 0.59 -4.93
CA GLN A 33 2.12 1.23 -4.12
C GLN A 33 1.87 2.69 -4.56
N ARG A 34 2.94 3.46 -4.78
CA ARG A 34 2.83 4.84 -5.28
C ARG A 34 2.13 4.90 -6.63
N LEU A 35 2.54 4.05 -7.57
CA LEU A 35 1.93 3.99 -8.90
C LEU A 35 0.45 3.61 -8.82
N SER A 36 0.10 2.62 -7.99
CA SER A 36 -1.28 2.21 -7.77
C SER A 36 -2.14 3.38 -7.28
N LEU A 37 -1.67 4.12 -6.27
CA LEU A 37 -2.38 5.28 -5.74
C LEU A 37 -2.54 6.40 -6.77
N GLU A 38 -1.49 6.65 -7.58
CA GLU A 38 -1.54 7.64 -8.66
C GLU A 38 -2.56 7.24 -9.74
N MET A 39 -2.68 5.95 -10.05
CA MET A 39 -3.70 5.43 -10.97
C MET A 39 -5.09 5.56 -10.36
N GLU A 40 -5.29 5.17 -9.11
CA GLU A 40 -6.58 5.29 -8.43
C GLU A 40 -7.05 6.76 -8.35
N TYR A 41 -6.13 7.69 -8.11
CA TYR A 41 -6.43 9.11 -8.15
C TYR A 41 -6.80 9.58 -9.56
N ARG A 42 -5.98 9.25 -10.57
CA ARG A 42 -6.23 9.66 -11.97
C ARG A 42 -7.55 9.15 -12.51
N TYR A 43 -7.94 7.94 -12.14
CA TYR A 43 -9.17 7.30 -12.60
C TYR A 43 -10.35 7.49 -11.63
N GLY A 44 -10.20 8.28 -10.57
CA GLY A 44 -11.29 8.57 -9.63
C GLY A 44 -11.74 7.38 -8.77
N LEU A 45 -11.01 6.26 -8.78
CA LEU A 45 -11.38 5.02 -8.08
C LEU A 45 -11.52 5.24 -6.56
N LEU A 46 -10.67 6.10 -5.99
CA LEU A 46 -10.74 6.49 -4.59
C LEU A 46 -12.10 7.11 -4.21
N ALA A 47 -12.69 7.89 -5.11
CA ALA A 47 -13.99 8.53 -4.89
C ALA A 47 -15.15 7.53 -5.02
N GLU A 48 -14.99 6.52 -5.88
CA GLU A 48 -15.93 5.42 -6.07
C GLU A 48 -15.82 4.34 -4.98
N GLY A 49 -14.89 4.52 -4.02
CA GLY A 49 -14.62 3.57 -2.96
C GLY A 49 -14.02 2.25 -3.48
N THR A 50 -13.39 2.27 -4.66
CA THR A 50 -12.69 1.14 -5.26
C THR A 50 -11.18 1.35 -5.26
N THR A 51 -10.42 0.27 -5.35
CA THR A 51 -8.95 0.25 -5.30
C THR A 51 -8.42 -0.79 -6.27
N ILE A 52 -7.20 -0.60 -6.75
CA ILE A 52 -6.49 -1.55 -7.60
C ILE A 52 -5.77 -2.55 -6.70
N ASP A 53 -5.98 -3.84 -6.92
CA ASP A 53 -5.06 -4.86 -6.39
C ASP A 53 -3.79 -4.88 -7.25
N PRO A 54 -2.63 -4.43 -6.74
CA PRO A 54 -1.40 -4.37 -7.51
C PRO A 54 -0.83 -5.75 -7.88
N ARG A 55 -1.27 -6.83 -7.22
CA ARG A 55 -0.82 -8.20 -7.54
C ARG A 55 -1.57 -8.81 -8.72
N THR A 56 -2.84 -8.43 -8.91
CA THR A 56 -3.71 -8.99 -9.96
C THR A 56 -4.12 -7.97 -11.01
N ALA A 57 -3.78 -6.69 -10.83
CA ALA A 57 -4.21 -5.58 -11.67
C ALA A 57 -5.74 -5.50 -11.84
N THR A 58 -6.49 -5.87 -10.80
CA THR A 58 -7.96 -5.86 -10.80
C THR A 58 -8.51 -4.77 -9.90
N ILE A 59 -9.60 -4.13 -10.29
CA ILE A 59 -10.35 -3.21 -9.43
C ILE A 59 -11.17 -4.03 -8.42
N ARG A 60 -11.11 -3.66 -7.14
CA ARG A 60 -11.91 -4.25 -6.07
C ARG A 60 -12.55 -3.17 -5.23
N ASN A 61 -13.69 -3.49 -4.61
CA ASN A 61 -14.27 -2.62 -3.61
C ASN A 61 -13.32 -2.52 -2.43
N SER A 62 -12.97 -1.29 -2.05
CA SER A 62 -12.20 -1.08 -0.82
C SER A 62 -13.13 -1.40 0.36
N ILE A 63 -12.69 -2.29 1.25
CA ILE A 63 -13.48 -2.66 2.46
C ILE A 63 -13.50 -1.49 3.48
N GLY A 64 -12.99 -0.30 3.14
CA GLY A 64 -12.75 0.78 4.11
C GLY A 64 -12.82 2.22 3.63
N ALA A 65 -13.17 2.55 2.37
CA ALA A 65 -13.22 3.95 1.91
C ALA A 65 -14.46 4.76 2.40
N ARG A 66 -14.99 4.44 3.58
CA ARG A 66 -15.86 5.36 4.34
C ARG A 66 -15.08 6.03 5.48
N SER A 67 -13.87 6.48 5.18
CA SER A 67 -13.16 7.43 6.03
C SER A 67 -12.23 8.28 5.18
N LEU A 68 -12.83 9.07 4.27
CA LEU A 68 -12.21 10.29 3.79
C LEU A 68 -12.07 11.21 5.00
N ASN A 69 -10.82 11.48 5.40
CA ASN A 69 -10.47 12.43 6.44
C ASN A 69 -11.39 13.68 6.40
N GLY A 70 -12.25 13.81 7.42
CA GLY A 70 -12.93 15.06 7.77
C GLY A 70 -14.09 15.54 6.90
N ARG A 71 -14.58 14.79 5.92
CA ARG A 71 -15.83 15.13 5.22
C ARG A 71 -16.88 14.06 5.43
N VAL A 72 -17.82 14.38 6.31
CA VAL A 72 -19.09 13.65 6.39
C VAL A 72 -19.73 13.70 5.00
N PRO A 73 -20.06 12.54 4.39
CA PRO A 73 -20.78 12.50 3.13
C PRO A 73 -22.07 13.31 3.27
N THR A 74 -22.35 14.18 2.29
CA THR A 74 -23.57 15.02 2.23
C THR A 74 -24.86 14.20 2.33
N ASP A 75 -24.80 12.92 1.98
CA ASP A 75 -25.92 11.98 2.09
C ASP A 75 -26.31 11.70 3.55
N THR A 76 -25.34 11.70 4.46
CA THR A 76 -25.59 11.57 5.92
C THR A 76 -26.25 12.84 6.47
N LEU A 77 -25.97 14.01 5.87
CA LEU A 77 -26.54 15.30 6.28
C LEU A 77 -27.98 15.45 5.78
N LEU A 78 -28.28 15.01 4.56
CA LEU A 78 -29.66 14.97 4.02
C LEU A 78 -30.58 14.02 4.79
N MET A 79 -30.05 12.89 5.28
CA MET A 79 -30.80 11.96 6.13
C MET A 79 -31.10 12.53 7.53
N ALA A 80 -30.20 13.36 8.07
CA ALA A 80 -30.37 14.03 9.35
C ALA A 80 -31.34 15.23 9.29
N ILE A 81 -31.50 15.88 8.13
CA ILE A 81 -32.43 17.00 7.96
C ILE A 81 -33.89 16.50 7.80
N ASN A 82 -34.08 15.29 7.27
CA ASN A 82 -35.41 14.78 6.88
C ASN A 82 -36.01 13.75 7.85
N GLY A 83 -35.48 13.61 9.07
CA GLY A 83 -35.91 12.54 9.97
C GLY A 83 -35.81 12.86 11.45
N THR A 84 -36.70 13.74 11.95
CA THR A 84 -37.43 13.58 13.23
C THR A 84 -38.41 14.75 13.40
N GLY A 85 -39.72 14.45 13.42
CA GLY A 85 -40.79 15.39 13.84
C GLY A 85 -41.87 15.58 12.81
#